data_AF-A0A7V4G8A1-F1
#
_entry.id   AF-A0A7V4G8A1-F1
#
_cell.length_a   1.000
_cell.length_b   1.000
_cell.length_c   1.000
_cell.angle_alpha   90.00
_cell.angle_beta   90.00
_cell.angle_gamma   90.00
#
_symmetry.space_group_name_H-M   'P 1'
#
loop_
_entity.id
_entity.type
_entity.pdbx_description
1 polymer ?
#
loop_
_entity_poly.entity_id
_entity_poly.type
_entity_poly.pdbx_seq_one_letter_code
_entity_poly.pdbx_strand_id
1 'polypeptide(L)'
;MMDYIDRDLDEFIARQIMRDMGSPPYTSSMTETWRLVEKMIQRCAVELKLDMFLGVTGQHWVASFYSPSRCARWEGRGHTAPLAICRAARETFQNLKG
;
A
#
# COMPACT_ATOMS: atom_id res chain seq x y z
N MET A 1 -9.04 5.35 17.89
CA MET A 1 -7.57 5.46 17.73
C MET A 1 -7.07 4.79 16.42
N MET A 2 -7.88 4.00 15.70
CA MET A 2 -7.52 3.49 14.35
C MET A 2 -7.63 4.55 13.24
N ASP A 3 -8.65 5.42 13.29
CA ASP A 3 -8.90 6.40 12.22
C ASP A 3 -7.76 7.41 12.00
N TYR A 4 -6.95 7.65 13.05
CA TYR A 4 -5.84 8.60 12.99
C TYR A 4 -4.66 8.04 12.16
N ILE A 5 -4.36 6.75 12.30
CA ILE A 5 -3.23 6.11 11.59
C ILE A 5 -3.53 5.98 10.09
N ASP A 6 -4.79 5.72 9.76
CA ASP A 6 -5.22 5.54 8.37
C ASP A 6 -5.17 6.88 7.60
N ARG A 7 -5.52 8.00 8.27
CA ARG A 7 -5.40 9.35 7.67
C ARG A 7 -3.95 9.76 7.40
N ASP A 8 -3.03 9.49 8.32
CA ASP A 8 -1.61 9.81 8.11
C ASP A 8 -1.02 9.01 6.94
N LEU A 9 -1.48 7.77 6.75
CA LEU A 9 -1.08 6.92 5.64
C LEU A 9 -1.65 7.42 4.30
N ASP A 10 -2.91 7.86 4.28
CA ASP A 10 -3.53 8.49 3.11
C ASP A 10 -2.80 9.78 2.71
N GLU A 11 -2.46 10.63 3.68
CA GLU A 11 -1.68 11.85 3.43
C GLU A 11 -0.28 11.53 2.90
N PHE A 12 0.38 10.50 3.44
CA PHE A 12 1.66 10.05 2.94
C PHE A 12 1.56 9.62 1.48
N ILE A 13 0.59 8.77 1.15
CA ILE A 13 0.40 8.25 -0.20
C ILE A 13 0.13 9.39 -1.19
N ALA A 14 -0.80 10.28 -0.82
CA ALA A 14 -1.17 11.42 -1.64
C ALA A 14 0.04 12.31 -1.95
N ARG A 15 0.79 12.70 -0.92
CA ARG A 15 1.90 13.67 -1.09
C ARG A 15 3.14 13.04 -1.71
N GLN A 16 3.51 11.83 -1.29
CA GLN A 16 4.80 11.23 -1.64
C GLN A 16 4.75 10.39 -2.90
N ILE A 17 3.69 9.60 -3.08
CA ILE A 17 3.59 8.63 -4.16
C ILE A 17 2.80 9.22 -5.34
N MET A 18 1.56 9.67 -5.08
CA MET A 18 0.63 10.14 -6.10
C MET A 18 0.94 11.57 -6.58
N ARG A 19 1.38 12.44 -5.66
CA ARG A 19 1.58 13.89 -5.84
C ARG A 19 0.26 14.64 -6.11
N ASP A 20 -0.79 14.25 -5.40
CA ASP A 20 -2.11 14.86 -5.50
C ASP A 20 -2.25 16.08 -4.58
N MET A 21 -3.11 17.04 -4.93
CA MET A 21 -3.37 18.25 -4.13
C MET A 21 -4.32 18.03 -2.94
N GLY A 22 -4.77 16.79 -2.71
CA GLY A 22 -5.63 16.39 -1.60
C GLY A 22 -5.29 14.99 -1.10
N SER A 23 -5.98 14.51 -0.07
CA SER A 23 -5.78 13.19 0.53
C SER A 23 -7.02 12.31 0.27
N PRO A 24 -7.18 11.71 -0.92
CA PRO A 24 -8.19 10.68 -1.14
C PRO A 24 -8.08 9.55 -0.10
N PRO A 25 -9.18 8.83 0.18
CA PRO A 25 -9.20 7.76 1.17
C PRO A 25 -8.59 6.47 0.61
N TYR A 26 -7.29 6.41 0.33
CA TYR A 26 -6.62 5.22 -0.22
C TYR A 26 -6.69 4.00 0.70
N THR A 27 -6.69 4.19 2.02
CA THR A 27 -6.74 3.12 3.02
C THR A 27 -8.11 2.46 3.17
N SER A 28 -9.17 3.11 2.67
CA SER A 28 -10.56 2.64 2.81
C SER A 28 -11.34 2.55 1.50
N SER A 29 -10.85 3.13 0.40
CA SER A 29 -11.45 3.04 -0.94
C SER A 29 -10.59 2.19 -1.88
N MET A 30 -11.11 1.02 -2.27
CA MET A 30 -10.41 0.14 -3.21
C MET A 30 -10.14 0.79 -4.57
N THR A 31 -11.01 1.69 -5.04
CA THR A 31 -10.81 2.44 -6.28
C THR A 31 -9.56 3.32 -6.21
N GLU A 32 -9.39 4.05 -5.11
CA GLU A 32 -8.20 4.90 -4.91
C GLU A 32 -6.96 4.04 -4.63
N THR A 33 -7.09 2.96 -3.85
CA THR A 33 -6.00 1.99 -3.66
C THR A 33 -5.50 1.44 -4.99
N TRP A 34 -6.39 1.12 -5.93
CA TRP A 34 -5.98 0.54 -7.21
C TRP A 34 -5.20 1.53 -8.07
N ARG A 35 -5.59 2.82 -8.07
CA ARG A 35 -4.80 3.88 -8.72
C ARG A 35 -3.39 3.98 -8.14
N LEU A 36 -3.26 3.83 -6.82
CA LEU A 36 -1.95 3.73 -6.16
C LEU A 36 -1.15 2.53 -6.68
N VAL A 37 -1.77 1.34 -6.80
CA VAL A 37 -1.11 0.14 -7.33
C VAL A 37 -0.57 0.39 -8.74
N GLU A 38 -1.41 0.92 -9.63
CA GLU A 38 -1.00 1.26 -11.01
C GLU A 38 0.17 2.23 -11.02
N LYS A 39 0.13 3.27 -10.18
CA LYS A 39 1.23 4.23 -10.03
C LYS A 39 2.52 3.57 -9.56
N MET A 40 2.44 2.65 -8.59
CA MET A 40 3.60 1.90 -8.08
C MET A 40 4.21 1.03 -9.17
N ILE A 41 3.39 0.26 -9.89
CA ILE A 41 3.86 -0.60 -11.00
C ILE A 41 4.55 0.25 -12.08
N GLN A 42 3.91 1.34 -12.51
CA GLN A 42 4.43 2.20 -13.59
C GLN A 42 5.69 2.98 -13.19
N ARG A 43 5.72 3.54 -11.97
CA ARG A 43 6.78 4.47 -11.54
C ARG A 43 7.94 3.78 -10.85
N CYS A 44 7.66 2.73 -10.08
CA CYS A 44 8.64 2.04 -9.26
C CYS A 44 9.09 0.70 -9.88
N ALA A 45 8.50 0.29 -11.00
CA ALA A 45 8.77 -0.99 -11.66
C ALA A 45 8.68 -2.17 -10.68
N VAL A 46 7.57 -2.23 -9.95
CA VAL A 46 7.29 -3.27 -8.96
C VAL A 46 6.07 -4.10 -9.33
N GLU A 47 5.97 -5.30 -8.77
CA GLU A 47 4.84 -6.21 -8.94
C GLU A 47 4.09 -6.41 -7.62
N LEU A 48 2.77 -6.36 -7.64
CA LEU A 48 1.94 -6.58 -6.45
C LEU A 48 1.61 -8.08 -6.29
N LYS A 49 1.80 -8.61 -5.08
CA LYS A 49 1.18 -9.85 -4.61
C LYS A 49 0.25 -9.53 -3.44
N LEU A 50 -0.98 -10.07 -3.47
CA LEU A 50 -1.98 -9.88 -2.44
C LEU A 50 -2.50 -11.26 -1.99
N ASP A 51 -2.32 -11.56 -0.71
CA ASP A 51 -2.78 -12.80 -0.08
C ASP A 51 -3.83 -12.48 1.00
N MET A 52 -4.88 -13.31 1.07
CA MET A 52 -5.91 -13.24 2.09
C MET A 52 -5.86 -14.51 2.94
N PHE A 53 -5.80 -14.33 4.26
CA PHE A 53 -5.80 -15.41 5.23
C PHE A 53 -7.12 -15.39 6.01
N LEU A 54 -7.83 -16.51 5.96
CA LEU A 54 -9.04 -16.74 6.75
C LEU A 54 -8.65 -17.61 7.95
N GLY A 55 -8.46 -16.99 9.11
CA GLY A 55 -8.07 -17.68 10.34
C GLY A 55 -9.13 -17.58 11.44
N VAL A 56 -8.92 -18.33 12.53
CA VAL A 56 -9.80 -18.30 13.73
C VAL A 56 -9.86 -16.90 14.35
N THR A 57 -8.81 -16.09 14.16
CA THR A 57 -8.69 -14.71 14.66
C THR A 57 -9.32 -13.65 13.74
N GLY A 58 -9.89 -14.04 12.60
CA GLY A 58 -10.51 -13.13 11.63
C GLY A 58 -9.79 -13.09 10.27
N GLN A 59 -10.25 -12.18 9.42
CA GLN A 59 -9.69 -11.95 8.09
C GLN A 59 -8.44 -11.07 8.19
N HIS A 60 -7.34 -11.54 7.61
CA HIS A 60 -6.11 -10.77 7.52
C HIS A 60 -5.61 -10.72 6.07
N TRP A 61 -5.24 -9.52 5.64
CA TRP A 61 -4.70 -9.25 4.32
C TRP A 61 -3.22 -8.96 4.41
N VAL A 62 -2.45 -9.57 3.51
CA VAL A 62 -1.01 -9.31 3.34
C VAL A 62 -0.79 -8.90 1.90
N ALA A 63 -0.31 -7.68 1.69
CA ALA A 63 0.12 -7.19 0.40
C ALA A 63 1.64 -7.10 0.36
N SER A 64 2.23 -7.28 -0.81
CA SER A 64 3.66 -7.07 -0.99
C SER A 64 3.97 -6.55 -2.38
N PHE A 65 4.92 -5.63 -2.47
CA PHE A 65 5.47 -5.20 -3.74
C PHE A 65 6.88 -5.77 -3.90
N TYR A 66 7.10 -6.47 -5.00
CA TYR A 66 8.39 -7.01 -5.40
C TYR A 66 9.06 -6.09 -6.43
N SER A 67 10.31 -5.72 -6.19
CA SER A 67 11.15 -4.97 -7.14
C SER A 67 12.17 -5.92 -7.78
N PRO A 68 12.03 -6.23 -9.08
CA PRO A 68 13.01 -7.08 -9.78
C PRO A 68 14.41 -6.46 -9.79
N SER A 69 14.52 -5.13 -9.91
CA SER A 69 15.82 -4.43 -9.98
C SER A 69 16.60 -4.46 -8.67
N ARG A 70 15.90 -4.57 -7.53
CA ARG A 70 16.52 -4.70 -6.20
C ARG A 70 16.53 -6.14 -5.68
N CYS A 71 15.91 -7.08 -6.38
CA CYS A 71 15.66 -8.45 -5.91
C CYS A 71 15.09 -8.47 -4.47
N ALA A 72 14.16 -7.55 -4.20
CA ALA A 72 13.66 -7.29 -2.85
C ALA A 72 12.14 -7.17 -2.86
N ARG A 73 11.52 -7.52 -1.72
CA ARG A 73 10.08 -7.43 -1.50
C ARG A 73 9.82 -6.77 -0.17
N TRP A 74 8.82 -5.90 -0.13
CA TRP A 74 8.35 -5.27 1.10
C TRP A 74 6.87 -5.53 1.29
N GLU A 75 6.50 -5.85 2.53
CA GLU A 75 5.17 -6.35 2.86
C GLU A 75 4.42 -5.38 3.78
N GLY A 76 3.10 -5.32 3.60
CA GLY A 76 2.17 -4.59 4.44
C GLY A 76 1.02 -5.50 4.86
N ARG A 77 0.64 -5.43 6.14
CA ARG A 77 -0.47 -6.20 6.71
C ARG A 77 -1.63 -5.29 7.07
N GLY A 78 -2.85 -5.73 6.83
CA GLY A 78 -4.07 -4.96 7.11
C GLY A 78 -5.25 -5.87 7.44
N HIS A 79 -6.27 -5.29 8.08
CA HIS A 79 -7.57 -5.94 8.26
C HIS A 79 -8.46 -5.81 7.01
N THR A 80 -8.10 -4.92 6.08
CA THR A 80 -8.67 -4.79 4.73
C THR A 80 -7.57 -4.86 3.68
N ALA A 81 -7.94 -5.20 2.44
CA ALA A 81 -7.03 -5.17 1.30
C ALA A 81 -6.45 -3.76 1.02
N PRO A 82 -7.27 -2.69 0.94
CA PRO A 82 -6.79 -1.30 0.84
C PRO A 82 -5.67 -0.95 1.83
N LEU A 83 -5.88 -1.26 3.11
CA LEU A 83 -4.91 -0.93 4.15
C LEU A 83 -3.61 -1.73 4.01
N ALA A 84 -3.70 -3.03 3.70
CA ALA A 84 -2.53 -3.87 3.48
C ALA A 84 -1.67 -3.34 2.33
N ILE A 85 -2.32 -3.00 1.21
CA ILE A 85 -1.68 -2.45 0.01
C ILE A 85 -1.02 -1.10 0.31
N CYS A 86 -1.75 -0.19 0.97
CA CYS A 86 -1.24 1.14 1.32
C CYS A 86 0.01 1.06 2.21
N ARG A 87 0.02 0.14 3.19
CA ARG A 87 1.19 -0.11 4.04
C ARG A 87 2.36 -0.67 3.22
N ALA A 88 2.10 -1.67 2.37
CA ALA A 88 3.14 -2.25 1.51
C ALA A 88 3.73 -1.21 0.55
N ALA A 89 2.89 -0.31 0.01
CA ALA A 89 3.31 0.75 -0.90
C ALA A 89 4.24 1.75 -0.20
N ARG A 90 3.90 2.16 1.03
CA ARG A 90 4.76 3.04 1.84
C ARG A 90 6.14 2.43 2.07
N GLU A 91 6.18 1.19 2.58
CA GLU A 91 7.45 0.51 2.87
C GLU A 91 8.29 0.38 1.60
N THR A 92 7.68 -0.05 0.50
CA THR A 92 8.36 -0.20 -0.79
C THR A 92 8.92 1.12 -1.30
N PHE A 93 8.11 2.18 -1.28
CA PHE A 93 8.52 3.49 -1.78
C PHE A 93 9.65 4.11 -0.96
N GLN A 94 9.63 3.93 0.36
CA GLN A 94 10.71 4.40 1.24
C GLN A 94 12.01 3.64 0.98
N ASN A 95 11.95 2.31 0.83
CA ASN A 95 13.13 1.48 0.58
C ASN A 95 13.70 1.66 -0.83
N LEU A 96 12.87 1.98 -1.83
CA LEU A 96 13.35 2.24 -3.19
C LEU A 96 14.02 3.62 -3.35
N LYS A 97 13.65 4.59 -2.50
CA LYS A 97 14.29 5.91 -2.45
C LYS A 97 15.63 5.91 -1.71
N GLY A 98 15.90 4.89 -0.89
CA GLY A 98 17.19 4.66 -0.23
C GLY A 98 18.18 3.88 -1.09
#